data_AF-A0A946LBF0-F1
#
_entry.id   AF-A0A946LBF0-F1
#
_cell.length_a   1.000
_cell.length_b   1.000
_cell.length_c   1.000
_cell.angle_alpha   90.00
_cell.angle_beta   90.00
_cell.angle_gamma   90.00
#
_symmetry.space_group_name_H-M   'P 1'
#
loop_
_entity.id
_entity.type
_entity.pdbx_description
1 polymer ?
#
loop_
_entity_poly.entity_id
_entity_poly.type
_entity_poly.pdbx_seq_one_letter_code
_entity_poly.pdbx_strand_id
1 'polypeptide(L)'
;MFALNLLSESTNEPDLTWLLWLVLAIFVVIVVVGWLTSKKTDAPAEADAAPDDLTKLEGVGPKVSGVLAAAGYTTFAKLVSADADAVSAVLKEAGLQMMDPAGWIEQADLAAKGDMEALEKLQDELKGGRRG
;
A
#
# COMPACT_ATOMS: atom_id res chain seq x y z
N MET A 1 0.73 -79.97 25.51
CA MET A 1 0.87 -79.51 24.12
C MET A 1 -0.02 -78.29 23.94
N PHE A 2 0.60 -77.13 23.68
CA PHE A 2 0.11 -75.97 22.89
C PHE A 2 -1.36 -75.54 23.05
N ALA A 3 -1.75 -74.27 23.22
CA ALA A 3 -1.09 -72.96 23.14
C ALA A 3 -2.09 -71.94 23.72
N LEU A 4 -1.62 -70.95 24.49
CA LEU A 4 -1.67 -69.53 24.13
C LEU A 4 -2.77 -69.13 23.12
N ASN A 5 -3.84 -68.52 23.61
CA ASN A 5 -4.51 -67.42 22.89
C ASN A 5 -4.78 -66.30 23.90
N LEU A 6 -3.68 -65.68 24.33
CA LEU A 6 -3.66 -64.43 25.09
C LEU A 6 -4.25 -63.32 24.22
N LEU A 7 -5.23 -62.61 24.78
CA LEU A 7 -5.60 -61.22 24.49
C LEU A 7 -5.07 -60.66 23.17
N SER A 8 -5.91 -60.69 22.14
CA SER A 8 -5.93 -59.59 21.16
C SER A 8 -6.58 -58.39 21.85
N GLU A 9 -5.84 -57.77 22.77
CA GLU A 9 -6.16 -56.45 23.30
C GLU A 9 -5.85 -55.46 22.18
N SER A 10 -6.89 -54.91 21.57
CA SER A 10 -6.76 -53.89 20.55
C SER A 10 -6.21 -52.63 21.23
N THR A 11 -4.89 -52.47 21.21
CA THR A 11 -4.22 -51.25 21.64
C THR A 11 -4.62 -50.14 20.66
N ASN A 12 -5.63 -49.38 21.05
CA ASN A 12 -6.08 -48.19 20.37
C ASN A 12 -5.05 -47.08 20.61
N GLU A 13 -3.91 -47.15 19.92
CA GLU A 13 -2.93 -46.07 19.85
C GLU A 13 -3.63 -44.88 19.17
N PRO A 14 -3.82 -43.73 19.84
CA PRO A 14 -4.45 -42.59 19.22
C PRO A 14 -3.53 -42.08 18.11
N ASP A 15 -3.92 -42.33 16.87
CA ASP A 15 -3.19 -41.90 15.68
C ASP A 15 -3.00 -40.35 15.74
N LEU A 16 -1.76 -39.93 15.95
CA LEU A 16 -1.38 -38.52 16.09
C LEU A 16 -1.51 -37.73 14.76
N THR A 17 -1.88 -38.36 13.64
CA THR A 17 -2.12 -37.65 12.37
C THR A 17 -3.31 -36.71 12.45
N TRP A 18 -4.32 -37.00 13.27
CA TRP A 18 -5.41 -36.06 13.52
C TRP A 18 -4.91 -34.76 14.17
N LEU A 19 -3.91 -34.83 15.05
CA LEU A 19 -3.26 -33.64 15.61
C LEU A 19 -2.45 -32.88 14.56
N LEU A 20 -1.84 -33.57 13.59
CA LEU A 20 -1.17 -32.92 12.46
C LEU A 20 -2.17 -32.14 11.59
N TRP A 21 -3.35 -32.73 11.31
CA TRP A 21 -4.42 -32.03 10.59
C TRP A 21 -5.01 -30.87 11.40
N LEU A 22 -5.14 -30.99 12.72
CA LEU A 22 -5.58 -29.92 13.61
C LEU A 22 -4.59 -28.73 13.58
N VAL A 23 -3.29 -29.01 13.72
CA VAL A 23 -2.24 -27.99 13.67
C VAL A 23 -2.18 -27.33 12.29
N LEU A 24 -2.31 -28.11 11.21
CA LEU A 24 -2.37 -27.59 9.84
C LEU A 24 -3.59 -26.70 9.63
N ALA A 25 -4.76 -27.09 10.12
CA ALA A 25 -5.97 -26.28 10.04
C ALA A 25 -5.83 -24.96 10.80
N ILE A 26 -5.24 -24.98 12.01
CA ILE A 26 -4.96 -23.77 12.79
C ILE A 26 -3.95 -22.88 12.05
N PHE A 27 -2.90 -23.45 11.46
CA PHE A 27 -1.93 -22.70 10.67
C PHE A 27 -2.58 -22.03 9.46
N VAL A 28 -3.42 -22.74 8.71
CA VAL A 28 -4.17 -22.18 7.57
C VAL A 28 -5.11 -21.08 8.04
N VAL A 29 -5.80 -21.23 9.17
CA VAL A 29 -6.65 -20.18 9.76
C VAL A 29 -5.83 -18.95 10.12
N ILE A 30 -4.64 -19.11 10.73
CA ILE A 30 -3.75 -17.99 11.05
C ILE A 30 -3.27 -17.29 9.77
N VAL A 31 -2.93 -18.03 8.71
CA VAL A 31 -2.52 -17.46 7.42
C VAL A 31 -3.69 -16.73 6.76
N VAL A 32 -4.90 -17.29 6.78
CA VAL A 32 -6.11 -16.65 6.23
C VAL A 32 -6.49 -15.42 7.03
N VAL A 33 -6.44 -15.48 8.36
CA VAL A 33 -6.66 -14.31 9.23
C VAL A 33 -5.60 -13.26 8.99
N GLY A 34 -4.32 -13.64 8.90
CA GLY A 34 -3.21 -12.76 8.55
C GLY A 34 -3.39 -12.10 7.18
N TRP A 35 -3.87 -12.84 6.19
CA TRP A 35 -4.21 -12.33 4.86
C TRP A 35 -5.46 -11.45 4.85
N LEU A 36 -6.47 -11.79 5.67
CA LEU A 36 -7.68 -10.96 5.87
C LEU A 36 -7.35 -9.65 6.59
N THR A 37 -6.42 -9.64 7.54
CA THR A 37 -5.96 -8.43 8.24
C THR A 37 -4.98 -7.59 7.41
N SER A 38 -4.30 -8.19 6.44
CA SER A 38 -3.34 -7.50 5.56
C SER A 38 -4.02 -6.83 4.35
N LYS A 39 -5.29 -7.17 4.09
CA LYS A 39 -6.12 -6.53 3.06
C LYS A 39 -6.98 -5.44 3.72
N LYS A 40 -6.44 -4.21 3.78
CA LYS A 40 -7.15 -2.90 3.84
C LYS A 40 -6.76 -2.06 5.06
N THR A 41 -6.30 -0.83 4.77
CA THR A 41 -6.62 0.46 5.43
C THR A 41 -5.34 1.30 5.54
N ASP A 42 -5.09 2.15 4.56
CA ASP A 42 -4.08 3.21 4.67
C ASP A 42 -4.80 4.57 4.74
N ALA A 43 -5.02 5.00 5.98
CA ALA A 43 -5.20 6.37 6.48
C ALA A 43 -5.68 6.25 7.95
N PRO A 44 -5.03 6.90 8.94
CA PRO A 44 -4.52 8.26 8.85
C PRO A 44 -3.02 8.43 9.19
N ALA A 45 -2.54 9.61 8.78
CA ALA A 45 -1.28 10.32 9.05
C ALA A 45 -0.35 9.88 10.22
N GLU A 46 0.93 10.15 9.97
CA GLU A 46 2.07 10.25 10.91
C GLU A 46 2.67 8.94 11.46
N ALA A 47 3.21 8.14 10.55
CA ALA A 47 4.45 7.40 10.77
C ALA A 47 5.20 7.35 9.44
N ASP A 48 6.54 7.26 9.46
CA ASP A 48 7.45 7.17 8.30
C ASP A 48 7.02 6.11 7.26
N ALA A 49 6.01 6.44 6.45
CA ALA A 49 5.66 5.69 5.26
C ALA A 49 6.82 5.83 4.27
N ALA A 50 7.15 4.73 3.60
CA ALA A 50 8.14 4.75 2.53
C ALA A 50 7.77 5.87 1.52
N PRO A 51 8.76 6.62 1.00
CA PRO A 51 8.48 7.68 0.05
C PRO A 51 7.74 7.14 -1.18
N ASP A 52 6.68 7.84 -1.59
CA ASP A 52 5.98 7.55 -2.83
C ASP A 52 6.77 8.06 -4.03
N ASP A 53 6.56 7.41 -5.16
CA ASP A 53 7.05 7.92 -6.43
C ASP A 53 6.12 9.00 -6.98
N LEU A 54 6.41 10.26 -6.63
CA LEU A 54 5.64 11.42 -7.11
C LEU A 54 5.75 11.63 -8.62
N THR A 55 6.68 10.96 -9.32
CA THR A 55 6.78 11.07 -10.79
C THR A 55 5.65 10.40 -11.54
N LYS A 56 4.80 9.64 -10.82
CA LYS A 56 3.52 9.11 -11.35
C LYS A 56 2.48 10.20 -11.61
N LEU A 57 2.66 11.40 -11.06
CA LEU A 57 1.77 12.53 -11.30
C LEU A 57 2.23 13.27 -12.56
N GLU A 58 1.32 13.46 -13.50
CA GLU A 58 1.60 14.17 -14.74
C GLU A 58 2.04 15.62 -14.45
N GLY A 59 3.15 16.02 -15.08
CA GLY A 59 3.79 17.32 -14.84
C GLY A 59 4.82 17.31 -13.71
N VAL A 60 4.92 16.23 -12.91
CA VAL A 60 5.97 16.04 -11.90
C VAL A 60 7.13 15.23 -12.48
N GLY A 61 8.17 15.92 -12.96
CA GLY A 61 9.43 15.28 -13.36
C GLY A 61 10.37 14.99 -12.17
N PRO A 62 11.47 14.24 -12.37
CA PRO A 62 12.44 13.91 -11.31
C PRO A 62 12.97 15.12 -10.54
N LYS A 63 13.15 16.26 -11.23
CA LYS A 63 13.59 17.52 -10.60
C LYS A 63 12.53 18.08 -9.64
N VAL A 64 11.26 18.08 -10.06
CA VAL A 64 10.14 18.57 -9.24
C VAL A 64 9.97 17.65 -8.03
N SER A 65 9.97 16.34 -8.25
CA SER A 65 9.90 15.33 -7.19
C SER A 65 11.00 15.53 -6.14
N GLY A 66 12.25 15.77 -6.56
CA GLY A 66 13.34 16.07 -5.64
C GLY A 66 13.14 17.36 -4.82
N VAL A 67 12.61 18.43 -5.43
CA VAL A 67 12.31 19.68 -4.73
C VAL A 67 11.18 19.49 -3.70
N LEU A 68 10.12 18.77 -4.08
CA LEU A 68 9.01 18.46 -3.18
C LEU A 68 9.46 17.59 -2.00
N ALA A 69 10.28 16.58 -2.26
CA ALA A 69 10.85 15.72 -1.23
C ALA A 69 11.75 16.50 -0.27
N ALA A 70 12.57 17.43 -0.77
CA ALA A 70 13.39 18.32 0.07
C ALA A 70 12.55 19.23 0.97
N ALA A 71 11.35 19.61 0.53
CA ALA A 71 10.36 20.33 1.33
C ALA A 71 9.49 19.43 2.22
N GLY A 72 9.74 18.12 2.24
CA GLY A 72 9.06 17.16 3.12
C GLY A 72 7.81 16.50 2.52
N TYR A 73 7.40 16.88 1.31
CA TYR A 73 6.30 16.25 0.57
C TYR A 73 6.79 14.98 -0.11
N THR A 74 6.97 13.92 0.69
CA THR A 74 7.56 12.65 0.23
C THR A 74 6.52 11.59 -0.13
N THR A 75 5.22 11.85 0.11
CA THR A 75 4.13 10.90 -0.13
C THR A 75 2.95 11.60 -0.80
N PHE A 76 2.10 10.83 -1.50
CA PHE A 76 0.87 11.34 -2.08
C PHE A 76 -0.03 11.96 -1.01
N ALA A 77 -0.15 11.29 0.15
CA ALA A 77 -0.95 11.79 1.27
C ALA A 77 -0.47 13.15 1.82
N LYS A 78 0.86 13.35 1.89
CA LYS A 78 1.43 14.65 2.29
C LYS A 78 1.17 15.73 1.24
N LEU A 79 1.19 15.37 -0.04
CA LEU A 79 0.89 16.31 -1.12
C LEU A 79 -0.60 16.68 -1.15
N VAL A 80 -1.51 15.74 -0.89
CA VAL A 80 -2.96 15.98 -0.75
C VAL A 80 -3.27 16.91 0.42
N SER A 81 -2.54 16.74 1.52
CA SER A 81 -2.68 17.57 2.72
C SER A 81 -1.95 18.92 2.62
N ALA A 82 -1.21 19.14 1.54
CA ALA A 82 -0.40 20.34 1.37
C ALA A 82 -1.28 21.53 0.96
N ASP A 83 -0.87 22.71 1.42
CA ASP A 83 -1.40 23.96 0.90
C ASP A 83 -0.78 24.25 -0.47
N ALA A 84 -1.61 24.48 -1.49
CA ALA A 84 -1.15 24.69 -2.87
C ALA A 84 -0.27 25.95 -3.01
N ASP A 85 -0.51 26.98 -2.20
CA ASP A 85 0.31 28.20 -2.20
C ASP A 85 1.68 27.93 -1.56
N ALA A 86 1.73 27.12 -0.50
CA ALA A 86 2.98 26.68 0.11
C ALA A 86 3.83 25.84 -0.86
N VAL A 87 3.21 24.90 -1.58
CA VAL A 87 3.91 24.12 -2.63
C VAL A 87 4.38 25.05 -3.76
N SER A 88 3.54 26.00 -4.17
CA SER A 88 3.91 27.00 -5.19
C SER A 88 5.10 27.86 -4.77
N ALA A 89 5.18 28.25 -3.49
CA ALA A 89 6.30 29.00 -2.94
C ALA A 89 7.62 28.20 -3.03
N VAL A 90 7.60 26.94 -2.61
CA VAL A 90 8.76 26.03 -2.71
C VAL A 90 9.24 25.89 -4.16
N LEU A 91 8.31 25.71 -5.10
CA LEU A 91 8.66 25.61 -6.53
C LEU A 91 9.23 26.91 -7.07
N LYS A 92 8.68 28.06 -6.65
CA LYS A 92 9.18 29.37 -7.03
C LYS A 92 10.62 29.59 -6.57
N GLU A 93 10.96 29.22 -5.33
CA GLU A 93 12.33 29.29 -4.81
C GLU A 93 13.30 28.40 -5.61
N ALA A 94 12.80 27.28 -6.16
CA ALA A 94 13.55 26.38 -7.03
C ALA A 94 13.58 26.80 -8.52
N GLY A 95 12.98 27.95 -8.88
CA GLY A 95 12.89 28.44 -10.27
C GLY A 95 11.89 27.68 -11.14
N LEU A 96 10.91 27.01 -10.53
CA LEU A 96 9.89 26.16 -11.15
C LEU A 96 8.48 26.79 -11.07
N GLN A 97 8.39 28.12 -11.08
CA GLN A 97 7.13 28.85 -10.89
C GLN A 97 6.06 28.64 -11.99
N MET A 98 6.39 27.94 -13.09
CA MET A 98 5.48 27.69 -14.22
C MET A 98 4.71 26.37 -14.09
N MET A 99 4.99 25.61 -13.02
CA MET A 99 4.30 24.38 -12.68
C MET A 99 2.98 24.69 -11.97
N ASP A 100 2.06 23.72 -12.00
CA ASP A 100 0.72 23.85 -11.42
C ASP A 100 0.51 22.78 -10.32
N PRO A 101 0.75 23.12 -9.05
CA PRO A 101 0.57 22.19 -7.93
C PRO A 101 -0.86 21.75 -7.71
N ALA A 102 -1.85 22.56 -8.10
CA ALA A 102 -3.26 22.24 -7.87
C ALA A 102 -3.68 21.00 -8.66
N GLY A 103 -3.19 20.85 -9.90
CA GLY A 103 -3.41 19.65 -10.72
C GLY A 103 -2.74 18.40 -10.13
N TRP A 104 -1.67 18.55 -9.36
CA TRP A 104 -0.99 17.42 -8.71
C TRP A 104 -1.70 16.95 -7.45
N ILE A 105 -2.34 17.85 -6.69
CA ILE A 105 -3.10 17.51 -5.49
C ILE A 105 -4.25 16.55 -5.83
N GLU A 106 -4.99 16.83 -6.91
CA GLU A 106 -6.09 15.98 -7.37
C GLU A 106 -5.60 14.59 -7.83
N GLN A 107 -4.51 14.54 -8.59
CA GLN A 107 -3.88 13.29 -9.00
C GLN A 107 -3.32 12.50 -7.79
N ALA A 108 -2.74 13.20 -6.82
CA ALA A 108 -2.20 12.58 -5.61
C ALA A 108 -3.29 11.98 -4.72
N ASP A 109 -4.50 12.55 -4.70
CA ASP A 109 -5.64 11.98 -3.97
C ASP A 109 -6.05 10.62 -4.56
N LEU A 110 -6.11 10.52 -5.90
CA LEU A 110 -6.36 9.26 -6.59
C LEU A 110 -5.23 8.25 -6.36
N ALA A 111 -3.97 8.68 -6.47
CA ALA A 111 -2.81 7.84 -6.25
C ALA A 111 -2.71 7.32 -4.80
N ALA A 112 -3.01 8.17 -3.81
CA ALA A 112 -3.04 7.81 -2.39
C ALA A 112 -4.11 6.75 -2.09
N LYS A 113 -5.23 6.80 -2.82
CA LYS A 113 -6.30 5.79 -2.73
C LYS A 113 -5.98 4.50 -3.49
N GLY A 114 -4.89 4.48 -4.26
CA GLY A 114 -4.54 3.37 -5.15
C GLY A 114 -5.42 3.26 -6.39
N ASP A 115 -6.20 4.30 -6.71
CA ASP A 115 -7.11 4.33 -7.86
C ASP A 115 -6.36 4.74 -9.14
N MET A 116 -5.51 3.82 -9.60
CA MET A 116 -4.63 4.06 -10.76
C MET A 116 -5.41 4.18 -12.07
N GLU A 117 -6.58 3.55 -12.17
CA GLU A 117 -7.44 3.64 -13.35
C GLU A 117 -8.09 5.03 -13.44
N ALA A 118 -8.62 5.55 -12.33
CA ALA A 118 -9.14 6.92 -12.31
C ALA A 118 -8.02 7.95 -12.52
N LEU A 119 -6.81 7.69 -12.03
CA LEU A 119 -5.66 8.55 -12.25
C LEU A 119 -5.30 8.62 -13.74
N GLU A 120 -5.19 7.47 -14.42
CA GLU A 120 -4.89 7.41 -15.86
C GLU A 120 -5.96 8.15 -16.67
N LYS A 121 -7.24 7.93 -16.36
CA LYS A 121 -8.33 8.65 -17.01
C LYS A 121 -8.25 10.17 -16.79
N LEU A 122 -7.93 10.60 -15.57
CA LEU A 122 -7.75 12.02 -15.29
C LEU A 122 -6.58 12.58 -16.12
N GLN A 123 -5.47 11.86 -16.21
CA GLN A 123 -4.30 12.26 -16.99
C GLN A 123 -4.59 12.35 -18.50
N ASP A 124 -5.41 11.45 -19.05
CA ASP A 124 -5.87 11.53 -20.44
C ASP A 124 -6.68 12.81 -20.75
N GLU A 125 -7.37 13.35 -19.74
CA GLU A 125 -8.14 14.60 -19.84
C GLU A 125 -7.26 15.85 -19.65
N LEU A 126 -6.09 15.71 -19.02
CA LEU A 126 -5.16 16.79 -18.75
C LEU A 126 -4.24 17.07 -19.96
N LYS A 127 -3.69 18.29 -20.03
CA LYS A 127 -2.64 18.66 -20.97
C LYS A 127 -1.41 19.15 -20.22
N GLY A 128 -0.45 18.25 -20.02
CA GLY A 128 0.79 18.56 -19.30
C GLY A 128 0.54 18.82 -17.81
N GLY A 129 -0.41 18.09 -17.21
CA GLY A 129 -0.79 18.21 -15.79
C GLY A 129 -1.69 19.41 -15.46
N ARG A 130 -2.26 20.09 -16.47
CA ARG A 130 -3.21 21.19 -16.30
C ARG A 130 -4.53 20.88 -17.00
N ARG A 131 -5.64 21.38 -16.45
CA ARG A 131 -6.94 21.38 -17.16
C ARG A 131 -6.76 22.18 -18.46
N GLY A 132 -6.90 21.48 -19.58
CA GLY A 132 -6.57 21.99 -20.92
C GLY A 132 -7.71 22.66 -21.67
#